data_AF-A0A396J1T1-F1
#
_entry.id   AF-A0A396J1T1-F1
#
_cell.length_a   1.000
_cell.length_b   1.000
_cell.length_c   1.000
_cell.angle_alpha   90.00
_cell.angle_beta   90.00
_cell.angle_gamma   90.00
#
_symmetry.space_group_name_H-M   'P 1'
#
loop_
_entity.id
_entity.type
_entity.pdbx_description
1 polymer ?
#
loop_
_entity_poly.entity_id
_entity_poly.type
_entity_poly.pdbx_seq_one_letter_code
_entity_poly.pdbx_strand_id
1 'polypeptide(L)'
;MLFIFTELEEDSSRQIVGIICGNGTNLVSSELRQIDCILKVHNMPKTLACFEEYREIVKINANKLHVNHPRCLADGNELLMFHGTNIACSLGINNSFSLCDLDYCGVCQILRHGFSTNMEFQGAQGRP
;
A
#
# COMPACT_ATOMS: atom_id res chain seq x y z
N MET A 1 -4.91 17.72 -0.06
CA MET A 1 -3.90 16.83 -0.69
C MET A 1 -4.52 16.32 -1.98
N LEU A 2 -3.91 16.61 -3.13
CA LEU A 2 -4.43 16.15 -4.41
C LEU A 2 -3.77 14.79 -4.70
N PHE A 3 -4.52 13.70 -4.58
CA PHE A 3 -4.04 12.40 -5.05
C PHE A 3 -4.36 12.30 -6.52
N ILE A 4 -3.33 11.98 -7.31
CA ILE A 4 -3.52 11.55 -8.69
C ILE A 4 -3.50 10.03 -8.65
N PHE A 5 -4.48 9.42 -9.32
CA PHE A 5 -4.54 7.98 -9.50
C PHE A 5 -4.24 7.66 -10.96
N THR A 6 -3.55 6.55 -11.18
CA THR A 6 -3.44 5.96 -12.51
C THR A 6 -3.79 4.49 -12.40
N GLU A 7 -4.73 4.05 -13.21
CA GLU A 7 -5.03 2.64 -13.35
C GLU A 7 -3.88 1.95 -14.10
N LEU A 8 -3.44 0.81 -13.57
CA LEU A 8 -2.42 -0.01 -14.22
C LEU A 8 -3.11 -1.04 -15.12
N GLU A 9 -3.17 -0.75 -16.41
CA GLU A 9 -3.89 -1.62 -17.34
C GLU A 9 -3.12 -2.91 -17.66
N GLU A 10 -1.78 -2.91 -17.83
CA GLU A 10 -1.05 -4.16 -18.18
C GLU A 10 0.49 -4.12 -17.99
N ASP A 11 1.00 -3.53 -16.91
CA ASP A 11 2.44 -3.46 -16.65
C ASP A 11 3.00 -4.64 -15.83
N SER A 12 4.33 -4.79 -15.80
CA SER A 12 5.05 -5.72 -14.90
C SER A 12 4.62 -5.59 -13.44
N SER A 13 4.22 -4.39 -13.03
CA SER A 13 3.66 -4.12 -11.70
C SER A 13 2.34 -4.86 -11.44
N ARG A 14 1.46 -4.97 -12.43
CA ARG A 14 0.19 -5.73 -12.32
C ARG A 14 0.46 -7.22 -12.18
N GLN A 15 1.45 -7.75 -12.91
CA GLN A 15 1.87 -9.14 -12.76
C GLN A 15 2.43 -9.43 -11.36
N ILE A 16 3.27 -8.54 -10.83
CA ILE A 16 3.81 -8.67 -9.47
C ILE A 16 2.68 -8.66 -8.44
N VAL A 17 1.75 -7.69 -8.52
CA VAL A 17 0.58 -7.65 -7.62
C VAL A 17 -0.25 -8.91 -7.75
N GLY A 18 -0.49 -9.39 -8.98
CA GLY A 18 -1.19 -10.64 -9.26
C GLY A 18 -0.52 -11.85 -8.61
N ILE A 19 0.80 -11.96 -8.69
CA ILE A 19 1.57 -13.04 -8.04
C ILE A 19 1.44 -12.95 -6.52
N ILE A 20 1.60 -11.76 -5.92
CA ILE A 20 1.56 -11.64 -4.46
C ILE A 20 0.15 -11.94 -3.92
N CYS A 21 -0.89 -11.42 -4.57
CA CYS A 21 -2.28 -11.72 -4.21
C CYS A 21 -2.63 -13.20 -4.46
N GLY A 22 -2.09 -13.80 -5.52
CA GLY A 22 -2.33 -15.20 -5.89
C GLY A 22 -1.64 -16.22 -4.98
N ASN A 23 -0.44 -15.94 -4.49
CA ASN A 23 0.34 -16.85 -3.65
C ASN A 23 0.04 -16.73 -2.14
N GLY A 24 -0.57 -15.63 -1.69
CA GLY A 24 -0.81 -15.36 -0.27
C GLY A 24 -1.97 -16.13 0.38
N THR A 25 -2.79 -16.87 -0.39
CA THR A 25 -4.03 -17.48 0.11
C THR A 25 -4.21 -18.92 -0.38
N ASN A 26 -3.60 -19.88 0.32
CA ASN A 26 -3.77 -21.31 0.06
C ASN A 26 -5.18 -21.88 0.38
N LEU A 27 -6.21 -21.04 0.57
CA LEU A 27 -7.48 -21.48 1.16
C LEU A 27 -8.78 -21.05 0.46
N VAL A 28 -8.76 -20.39 -0.70
CA VAL A 28 -10.01 -19.95 -1.36
C VAL A 28 -10.01 -20.18 -2.87
N SER A 29 -11.17 -20.62 -3.37
CA SER A 29 -11.46 -21.10 -4.72
C SER A 29 -11.08 -20.11 -5.83
N SER A 30 -10.85 -20.64 -7.03
CA SER A 30 -10.30 -19.92 -8.20
C SER A 30 -11.14 -18.72 -8.68
N GLU A 31 -12.42 -18.62 -8.29
CA GLU A 31 -13.34 -17.57 -8.75
C GLU A 31 -13.25 -16.28 -7.94
N LEU A 32 -12.72 -16.31 -6.70
CA LEU A 32 -12.52 -15.12 -5.86
C LEU A 32 -11.22 -14.36 -6.18
N ARG A 33 -10.52 -14.72 -7.26
CA ARG A 33 -9.13 -14.29 -7.53
C ARG A 33 -9.01 -13.23 -8.61
N GLN A 34 -10.11 -12.69 -9.12
CA GLN A 34 -10.04 -11.67 -10.15
C GLN A 34 -9.75 -10.31 -9.51
N ILE A 35 -8.62 -9.73 -9.88
CA ILE A 35 -8.31 -8.34 -9.54
C ILE A 35 -9.11 -7.46 -10.51
N ASP A 36 -10.14 -6.80 -9.97
CA ASP A 36 -11.01 -5.91 -10.74
C ASP A 36 -10.26 -4.66 -11.24
N CYS A 37 -9.46 -4.04 -10.37
CA CYS A 37 -8.73 -2.81 -10.68
C CYS A 37 -7.46 -2.70 -9.83
N ILE A 38 -6.40 -2.09 -10.38
CA ILE A 38 -5.20 -1.70 -9.62
C ILE A 38 -4.95 -0.21 -9.81
N LEU A 39 -5.07 0.53 -8.71
CA LEU A 39 -4.83 1.97 -8.69
C LEU A 39 -3.45 2.29 -8.12
N LYS A 40 -2.59 2.89 -8.94
CA LYS A 40 -1.35 3.49 -8.45
C LYS A 40 -1.65 4.83 -7.81
N VAL A 41 -1.31 4.95 -6.53
CA VAL A 41 -1.42 6.20 -5.77
C VAL A 41 -0.17 7.03 -6.00
N HIS A 42 -0.33 8.22 -6.58
CA HIS A 42 0.76 9.18 -6.71
C HIS A 42 0.78 10.11 -5.50
N ASN A 43 1.82 9.96 -4.67
CA ASN A 43 2.07 10.85 -3.56
C ASN A 43 2.72 12.16 -4.02
N MET A 44 2.50 13.23 -3.25
CA MET A 44 3.16 14.51 -3.51
C MET A 44 4.69 14.35 -3.46
N PRO A 45 5.45 15.03 -4.34
CA PRO A 45 6.92 14.95 -4.33
C PRO A 45 7.55 15.23 -2.96
N LYS A 46 6.97 16.14 -2.17
CA LYS A 46 7.41 16.42 -0.81
C LYS A 46 7.31 15.21 0.12
N THR A 47 6.21 14.46 0.04
CA THR A 47 6.00 13.25 0.87
C THR A 47 7.01 12.17 0.50
N LEU A 48 7.26 11.97 -0.80
CA LEU A 48 8.28 11.04 -1.29
C LEU A 48 9.68 11.45 -0.83
N ALA A 49 10.02 12.74 -0.93
CA ALA A 49 11.32 13.24 -0.47
C ALA A 49 11.55 13.00 1.04
N CYS A 50 10.54 13.27 1.88
CA CYS A 50 10.65 12.99 3.32
C CYS A 50 10.80 11.50 3.62
N PHE A 51 10.13 10.62 2.86
CA PHE A 51 10.27 9.17 2.98
C PHE A 51 11.69 8.72 2.64
N GLU A 52 12.24 9.17 1.51
CA GLU A 52 13.60 8.81 1.08
C GLU A 52 14.67 9.38 2.03
N GLU A 53 14.50 10.62 2.52
CA GLU A 53 15.40 11.21 3.52
C GLU A 53 15.44 10.36 4.80
N TYR A 54 14.27 9.95 5.29
CA TYR A 54 14.20 9.07 6.47
C TYR A 54 14.83 7.70 6.21
N ARG A 55 14.59 7.10 5.04
CA ARG A 55 15.23 5.84 4.63
C ARG A 55 16.75 5.94 4.67
N GLU A 56 17.31 7.02 4.13
CA GLU A 56 18.76 7.25 4.14
C GLU A 56 19.31 7.45 5.56
N ILE A 57 18.59 8.16 6.44
CA ILE A 57 18.97 8.29 7.86
C ILE A 57 19.06 6.90 8.53
N VAL A 58 18.08 6.03 8.28
CA VAL A 58 18.06 4.67 8.83
C VAL A 58 19.26 3.85 8.31
N LYS A 59 19.58 3.94 7.02
CA LYS A 59 20.75 3.26 6.42
C LYS A 59 22.06 3.74 7.02
N ILE A 60 22.23 5.06 7.18
CA ILE A 60 23.41 5.67 7.82
C ILE A 60 23.55 5.16 9.26
N ASN A 61 22.46 5.12 10.01
CA ASN A 61 22.48 4.64 11.40
C ASN A 61 22.78 3.13 11.48
N ALA A 62 22.22 2.32 10.59
CA ALA A 62 22.53 0.89 10.51
C ALA A 62 24.02 0.64 10.20
N ASN A 63 24.62 1.47 9.34
CA ASN A 63 26.05 1.41 9.04
C ASN A 63 26.90 1.77 10.27
N LYS A 64 26.57 2.88 10.96
CA LYS A 64 27.27 3.33 12.19
C LYS A 64 27.20 2.31 13.32
N LEU A 65 26.06 1.65 13.48
CA LEU A 65 25.85 0.65 14.53
C LEU A 65 26.41 -0.74 14.17
N HIS A 66 27.10 -0.87 13.02
CA HIS A 66 27.61 -2.15 12.51
C HIS A 66 26.53 -3.24 12.48
N VAL A 67 25.30 -2.87 12.10
CA VAL A 67 24.22 -3.83 11.94
C VAL A 67 24.57 -4.76 10.78
N ASN A 68 24.88 -6.02 11.10
CA ASN A 68 25.30 -7.04 10.13
C ASN A 68 24.16 -7.59 9.26
N HIS A 69 23.08 -6.84 9.06
CA HIS A 69 21.97 -7.26 8.22
C HIS A 69 22.04 -6.52 6.88
N PRO A 70 22.43 -7.18 5.77
CA PRO A 70 22.64 -6.53 4.47
C PRO A 70 21.42 -5.74 3.97
N ARG A 71 20.20 -6.26 4.20
CA ARG A 71 18.96 -5.54 3.87
C ARG A 71 18.85 -4.18 4.57
N CYS A 72 19.25 -4.07 5.83
CA CYS A 72 19.13 -2.80 6.55
C CYS A 72 20.10 -1.74 6.03
N LEU A 73 21.22 -2.15 5.45
CA LEU A 73 22.20 -1.26 4.83
C LEU A 73 21.74 -0.81 3.44
N ALA A 74 21.07 -1.69 2.69
CA ALA A 74 20.57 -1.38 1.35
C ALA A 74 19.25 -0.60 1.39
N ASP A 75 18.29 -1.07 2.20
CA ASP A 75 16.89 -0.66 2.17
C ASP A 75 16.43 0.07 3.43
N GLY A 76 17.30 0.22 4.43
CA GLY A 76 16.89 0.77 5.72
C GLY A 76 15.89 -0.17 6.42
N ASN A 77 14.77 0.38 6.87
CA ASN A 77 13.68 -0.38 7.50
C ASN A 77 12.45 -0.49 6.59
N GLU A 78 12.62 -0.34 5.28
CA GLU A 78 11.52 -0.47 4.32
C GLU A 78 10.96 -1.90 4.32
N LEU A 79 9.63 -2.00 4.41
CA LEU A 79 8.89 -3.25 4.30
C LEU A 79 7.66 -3.04 3.44
N LEU A 80 7.48 -3.90 2.44
CA LEU A 80 6.22 -4.01 1.71
C LEU A 80 5.22 -4.80 2.56
N MET A 81 4.07 -4.19 2.85
CA MET A 81 3.00 -4.79 3.67
C MET A 81 1.64 -4.60 2.99
N PHE A 82 0.69 -5.47 3.34
CA PHE A 82 -0.71 -5.35 2.91
C PHE A 82 -1.56 -4.75 4.03
N HIS A 83 -2.48 -3.87 3.65
CA HIS A 83 -3.46 -3.30 4.56
C HIS A 83 -4.86 -3.42 3.93
N GLY A 84 -5.68 -4.31 4.50
CA GLY A 84 -7.08 -4.45 4.11
C GLY A 84 -7.93 -3.37 4.80
N THR A 85 -8.84 -2.76 4.06
CA THR A 85 -9.78 -1.76 4.58
C THR A 85 -11.11 -1.83 3.82
N ASN A 86 -12.13 -1.11 4.29
CA ASN A 86 -13.43 -1.07 3.63
C ASN A 86 -13.50 0.00 2.53
N ILE A 87 -14.31 -0.29 1.51
CA ILE A 87 -14.67 0.65 0.45
C ILE A 87 -16.18 0.88 0.49
N ALA A 88 -16.59 2.14 0.49
CA ALA A 88 -17.99 2.54 0.56
C ALA A 88 -18.42 3.45 -0.61
N CYS A 89 -17.57 3.56 -1.63
CA CYS A 89 -17.82 4.33 -2.83
C CYS A 89 -17.40 3.56 -4.09
N SER A 90 -17.55 4.17 -5.25
CA SER A 90 -17.22 3.58 -6.55
C SER A 90 -15.75 3.73 -6.95
N LEU A 91 -14.83 4.01 -6.02
CA LEU A 91 -13.41 4.18 -6.35
C LEU A 91 -12.86 2.92 -7.04
N GLY A 92 -12.29 3.06 -8.23
CA GLY A 92 -11.80 1.95 -9.06
C GLY A 92 -12.88 1.21 -9.86
N ILE A 93 -14.14 1.66 -9.80
CA ILE A 93 -15.24 1.12 -10.60
C ILE A 93 -15.59 2.13 -11.71
N ASN A 94 -15.74 1.66 -12.95
CA ASN A 94 -16.08 2.49 -14.12
C ASN A 94 -15.16 3.72 -14.29
N ASN A 95 -13.86 3.56 -14.06
CA ASN A 95 -12.84 4.62 -14.12
C ASN A 95 -13.11 5.80 -13.17
N SER A 96 -13.80 5.56 -12.05
CA SER A 96 -13.99 6.55 -11.01
C SER A 96 -12.76 6.60 -10.10
N PHE A 97 -12.08 7.75 -10.10
CA PHE A 97 -10.89 8.01 -9.27
C PHE A 97 -11.14 9.06 -8.18
N SER A 98 -12.39 9.48 -7.99
CA SER A 98 -12.79 10.49 -7.02
C SER A 98 -12.96 9.89 -5.63
N LEU A 99 -12.38 10.55 -4.63
CA LEU A 99 -12.56 10.18 -3.23
C LEU A 99 -13.90 10.69 -2.71
N CYS A 100 -14.62 9.86 -1.96
CA CYS A 100 -15.86 10.27 -1.27
C CYS A 100 -15.55 10.79 0.14
N ASP A 101 -16.38 11.65 0.72
CA ASP A 101 -16.15 12.22 2.07
C ASP A 101 -16.81 11.39 3.20
N LEU A 102 -17.14 10.13 2.94
CA LEU A 102 -17.76 9.26 3.94
C LEU A 102 -16.74 8.83 5.00
N ASP A 103 -17.07 9.03 6.27
CA ASP A 103 -16.21 8.66 7.41
C ASP A 103 -15.97 7.15 7.51
N TYR A 104 -16.92 6.35 7.02
CA TYR A 104 -16.82 4.89 7.00
C TYR A 104 -16.19 4.34 5.71
N CYS A 105 -15.69 5.19 4.80
CA CYS A 105 -14.92 4.74 3.64
C CYS A 105 -13.42 4.72 3.96
N GLY A 106 -12.93 3.62 4.51
CA GLY A 106 -11.57 3.45 4.99
C GLY A 106 -10.51 3.70 3.93
N VAL A 107 -10.73 3.25 2.67
CA VAL A 107 -9.83 3.60 1.56
C VAL A 107 -9.71 5.12 1.40
N CYS A 108 -10.81 5.85 1.35
CA CYS A 108 -10.79 7.30 1.16
C CYS A 108 -10.23 8.05 2.38
N GLN A 109 -10.43 7.53 3.59
CA GLN A 109 -9.85 8.08 4.82
C GLN A 109 -8.32 7.90 4.83
N ILE A 110 -7.83 6.69 4.52
CA ILE A 110 -6.39 6.39 4.44
C ILE A 110 -5.73 7.24 3.36
N LEU A 111 -6.37 7.36 2.19
CA LEU A 111 -5.83 8.20 1.13
C LEU A 111 -5.75 9.64 1.61
N ARG A 112 -6.81 10.25 2.16
CA ARG A 112 -6.76 11.66 2.58
C ARG A 112 -5.81 11.96 3.75
N HIS A 113 -5.83 11.11 4.77
CA HIS A 113 -5.27 11.41 6.08
C HIS A 113 -4.10 10.52 6.47
N GLY A 114 -3.78 9.52 5.64
CA GLY A 114 -2.79 8.49 5.96
C GLY A 114 -3.35 7.39 6.86
N PHE A 115 -2.47 6.45 7.21
CA PHE A 115 -2.82 5.36 8.12
C PHE A 115 -2.91 5.88 9.57
N SER A 116 -4.05 5.67 10.22
CA SER A 116 -4.26 6.00 11.63
C SER A 116 -4.07 4.75 12.50
N THR A 117 -3.33 4.86 13.60
CA THR A 117 -3.07 3.76 14.55
C THR A 117 -4.30 3.37 15.39
N ASN A 118 -5.33 4.22 15.43
CA ASN A 118 -6.51 4.04 16.28
C ASN A 118 -7.71 3.41 15.57
N MET A 119 -7.62 3.14 14.27
CA MET A 119 -8.61 2.31 13.58
C MET A 119 -8.12 0.87 13.67
N GLU A 120 -8.42 0.20 14.78
CA GLU A 120 -8.52 -1.27 14.78
C GLU A 120 -9.61 -1.66 13.77
N PHE A 121 -9.24 -1.74 12.50
CA PHE A 121 -10.04 -2.44 11.53
C PHE A 121 -10.02 -3.90 11.94
N GLN A 122 -11.13 -4.39 12.47
CA GLN A 122 -11.41 -5.82 12.64
C GLN A 122 -11.60 -6.51 11.27
N GLY A 123 -10.71 -6.22 10.31
CA GLY A 123 -10.51 -7.05 9.14
C GLY A 123 -9.94 -8.38 9.62
N ALA A 124 -10.49 -9.48 9.12
CA ALA A 124 -10.14 -10.83 9.52
C ALA A 124 -8.62 -10.99 9.70
N GLN A 125 -8.24 -11.51 10.87
CA GLN A 125 -6.87 -11.68 11.32
C GLN A 125 -5.99 -12.35 10.27
N GLY A 126 -5.26 -11.55 9.49
CA GLY A 126 -4.01 -11.97 8.88
C GLY A 126 -2.89 -11.73 9.90
N ARG A 127 -2.56 -12.74 10.70
CA ARG A 127 -1.32 -12.74 11.49
C ARG A 127 -0.13 -13.08 10.57
N PRO A 128 1.10 -12.66 10.92
CA PRO A 128 2.31 -12.80 10.10
C PRO A 128 2.60 -14.21 9.61
#